data_AF-A0A1E3H360-F1
#
_entry.id   AF-A0A1E3H360-F1
#
_cell.length_a   1.000
_cell.length_b   1.000
_cell.length_c   1.000
_cell.angle_alpha   90.00
_cell.angle_beta   90.00
_cell.angle_gamma   90.00
#
_symmetry.space_group_name_H-M   'P 1'
#
loop_
_entity.id
_entity.type
_entity.pdbx_description
1 polymer ?
#
loop_
_entity_poly.entity_id
_entity_poly.type
_entity_poly.pdbx_seq_one_letter_code
_entity_poly.pdbx_strand_id
1 'polypeptide(L)'
;MTDETPDRSTTPGRGTTKAEAIAWLRARRIDEVECIVPDMNGMMRGKIVPREDFIRIIDDGVRLPEFVFFQAVTGDGADDSEVVSPLDRDVRCVPDLGTLRIVPWYEEPTAQVICDCFFADASRWTSRPARCCAACSASMRQEG
;
A
#
# COMPACT_ATOMS: atom_id res chain seq x y z
N MET A 1 -11.84 -37.97 0.22
CA MET A 1 -10.80 -37.09 -0.36
C MET A 1 -11.32 -35.68 -0.19
N THR A 2 -11.08 -35.11 0.99
CA THR A 2 -11.56 -33.78 1.35
C THR A 2 -10.78 -32.76 0.54
N ASP A 3 -11.46 -32.12 -0.40
CA ASP A 3 -11.04 -30.85 -0.99
C ASP A 3 -11.12 -29.82 0.13
N GLU A 4 -10.01 -29.60 0.85
CA GLU A 4 -9.85 -28.38 1.65
C GLU A 4 -9.68 -27.24 0.64
N THR A 5 -10.80 -26.72 0.17
CA THR A 5 -10.84 -25.41 -0.48
C THR A 5 -10.22 -24.43 0.51
N PRO A 6 -9.12 -23.72 0.17
CA PRO A 6 -8.49 -22.82 1.11
C PRO A 6 -9.52 -21.80 1.55
N ASP A 7 -9.77 -21.74 2.86
CA ASP A 7 -10.72 -20.85 3.48
C ASP A 7 -10.53 -19.41 2.95
N ARG A 8 -11.56 -18.92 2.26
CA ARG A 8 -11.59 -17.57 1.68
C ARG A 8 -11.48 -16.48 2.75
N SER A 9 -11.74 -16.79 4.04
CA SER A 9 -11.80 -15.83 5.14
C SER A 9 -10.50 -15.61 5.92
N THR A 10 -9.45 -16.41 5.69
CA THR A 10 -8.14 -16.19 6.35
C THR A 10 -7.40 -15.00 5.71
N THR A 11 -7.75 -13.80 6.13
CA THR A 11 -7.03 -12.55 5.83
C THR A 11 -5.80 -12.44 6.75
N PRO A 12 -4.64 -11.97 6.26
CA PRO A 12 -3.45 -11.85 7.09
C PRO A 12 -3.70 -10.87 8.25
N GLY A 13 -3.49 -11.33 9.47
CA GLY A 13 -3.71 -10.55 10.69
C GLY A 13 -2.52 -9.69 11.10
N ARG A 14 -2.66 -8.94 12.20
CA ARG A 14 -1.55 -8.15 12.78
C ARG A 14 -0.36 -9.06 13.07
N GLY A 15 0.84 -8.67 12.61
CA GLY A 15 2.06 -9.44 12.83
C GLY A 15 2.34 -10.52 11.78
N THR A 16 1.62 -10.49 10.64
CA THR A 16 1.90 -11.35 9.49
C THR A 16 3.36 -11.23 9.07
N THR A 17 4.05 -12.36 9.02
CA THR A 17 5.42 -12.45 8.55
C THR A 17 5.49 -12.36 7.03
N LYS A 18 6.66 -11.96 6.50
CA LYS A 18 6.93 -11.98 5.05
C LYS A 18 6.59 -13.33 4.41
N ALA A 19 6.96 -14.43 5.06
CA ALA A 19 6.71 -15.77 4.55
C ALA A 19 5.20 -16.08 4.44
N GLU A 20 4.42 -15.71 5.45
CA GLU A 20 2.97 -15.88 5.44
C GLU A 20 2.29 -15.02 4.37
N ALA A 21 2.72 -13.77 4.21
CA ALA A 21 2.20 -12.89 3.15
C ALA A 21 2.49 -13.45 1.75
N ILE A 22 3.71 -13.96 1.52
CA ILE A 22 4.09 -14.60 0.24
C ILE A 22 3.24 -15.85 -0.01
N ALA A 23 3.08 -16.70 1.01
CA ALA A 23 2.26 -17.89 0.91
C ALA A 23 0.80 -17.54 0.60
N TRP A 24 0.26 -16.49 1.25
CA TRP A 24 -1.09 -16.01 1.03
C TRP A 24 -1.31 -15.50 -0.39
N LEU A 25 -0.40 -14.67 -0.92
CA LEU A 25 -0.45 -14.16 -2.29
C LEU A 25 -0.40 -15.29 -3.32
N ARG A 26 0.47 -16.29 -3.10
CA ARG A 26 0.60 -17.44 -3.99
C ARG A 26 -0.60 -18.38 -3.94
N ALA A 27 -1.11 -18.65 -2.74
CA ALA A 27 -2.28 -19.52 -2.55
C ALA A 27 -3.53 -18.98 -3.26
N ARG A 28 -3.66 -17.65 -3.32
CA ARG A 28 -4.78 -16.95 -3.96
C ARG A 28 -4.53 -16.59 -5.43
N ARG A 29 -3.37 -16.99 -5.99
CA ARG A 29 -2.97 -16.69 -7.37
C ARG A 29 -3.05 -15.19 -7.69
N ILE A 30 -2.61 -14.36 -6.76
CA ILE A 30 -2.57 -12.91 -6.97
C ILE A 30 -1.51 -12.60 -8.03
N ASP A 31 -1.86 -11.82 -9.04
CA ASP A 31 -0.94 -11.39 -10.09
C ASP A 31 -0.32 -10.03 -9.77
N GLU A 32 -1.12 -9.13 -9.17
CA GLU A 32 -0.71 -7.77 -8.87
C GLU A 32 -1.09 -7.36 -7.44
N VAL A 33 -0.26 -6.51 -6.84
CA VAL A 33 -0.47 -5.94 -5.50
C VAL A 33 -0.50 -4.42 -5.59
N GLU A 34 -1.65 -3.85 -5.28
CA GLU A 34 -1.86 -2.42 -5.17
C GLU A 34 -1.40 -1.91 -3.80
N CYS A 35 -0.30 -1.17 -3.80
CA CYS A 35 0.25 -0.53 -2.62
C CYS A 35 -0.41 0.85 -2.46
N ILE A 36 -1.31 0.98 -1.50
CA ILE A 36 -2.12 2.19 -1.28
C ILE A 36 -1.65 3.00 -0.08
N VAL A 37 -1.81 4.30 -0.20
CA VAL A 37 -1.18 5.29 0.63
C VAL A 37 -2.15 6.47 0.72
N PRO A 38 -2.85 6.69 1.85
CA PRO A 38 -3.70 7.89 2.01
C PRO A 38 -2.90 9.19 1.96
N ASP A 39 -3.40 10.17 1.22
CA ASP A 39 -2.91 11.55 1.18
C ASP A 39 -3.58 12.43 2.28
N MET A 40 -3.06 13.63 2.50
CA MET A 40 -3.59 14.68 3.40
C MET A 40 -5.07 14.95 3.16
N ASN A 41 -5.52 14.86 1.91
CA ASN A 41 -6.90 15.08 1.50
C ASN A 41 -7.81 13.87 1.74
N GLY A 42 -7.30 12.78 2.33
CA GLY A 42 -8.03 11.54 2.54
C GLY A 42 -8.20 10.70 1.26
N MET A 43 -7.59 11.12 0.14
CA MET A 43 -7.58 10.33 -1.08
C MET A 43 -6.53 9.23 -1.02
N MET A 44 -6.89 8.05 -1.50
CA MET A 44 -5.95 6.93 -1.63
C MET A 44 -5.15 7.13 -2.91
N ARG A 45 -3.83 7.18 -2.77
CA ARG A 45 -2.87 7.12 -3.87
C ARG A 45 -2.18 5.78 -3.79
N GLY A 46 -1.95 5.13 -4.92
CA GLY A 46 -1.30 3.85 -4.89
C GLY A 46 -0.53 3.53 -6.15
N LYS A 47 0.28 2.49 -6.06
CA LYS A 47 1.01 1.92 -7.17
C LYS A 47 0.72 0.44 -7.23
N ILE A 48 0.30 -0.02 -8.40
CA ILE A 48 0.14 -1.43 -8.70
C ILE A 48 1.52 -1.99 -9.03
N VAL A 49 1.88 -3.09 -8.35
CA VAL A 49 3.18 -3.75 -8.50
C VAL A 49 2.92 -5.24 -8.76
N PRO A 50 3.57 -5.84 -9.77
CA PRO A 50 3.47 -7.28 -10.00
C PRO A 50 3.89 -8.08 -8.76
N ARG A 51 3.23 -9.20 -8.48
CA ARG A 51 3.46 -10.00 -7.26
C ARG A 51 4.94 -10.33 -7.05
N GLU A 52 5.66 -10.76 -8.08
CA GLU A 52 7.08 -11.14 -7.93
C GLU A 52 7.96 -9.95 -7.56
N ASP A 53 7.68 -8.77 -8.11
CA ASP A 53 8.41 -7.55 -7.77
C ASP A 53 8.04 -7.06 -6.38
N PHE A 54 6.75 -7.14 -5.99
CA PHE A 54 6.30 -6.85 -4.63
C PHE A 54 7.05 -7.71 -3.59
N ILE A 55 7.20 -9.01 -3.84
CA ILE A 55 7.93 -9.93 -2.95
C ILE A 55 9.40 -9.54 -2.78
N ARG A 56 10.02 -9.04 -3.86
CA ARG A 56 11.42 -8.57 -3.84
C ARG A 56 11.59 -7.30 -3.03
N ILE A 57 10.67 -6.35 -3.19
CA ILE A 57 10.74 -5.03 -2.55
C ILE A 57 9.99 -4.95 -1.22
N ILE A 58 9.44 -6.05 -0.70
CA ILE A 58 8.60 -6.03 0.50
C ILE A 58 9.31 -5.44 1.73
N ASP A 59 10.62 -5.70 1.84
CA ASP A 59 11.46 -5.17 2.92
C ASP A 59 11.92 -3.74 2.60
N ASP A 60 12.24 -3.45 1.33
CA ASP A 60 12.69 -2.14 0.85
C ASP A 60 11.55 -1.12 0.70
N GLY A 61 10.30 -1.56 0.69
CA GLY A 61 9.14 -0.72 0.42
C GLY A 61 9.07 -0.25 -1.04
N VAL A 62 7.91 0.31 -1.39
CA VAL A 62 7.69 0.95 -2.69
C VAL A 62 8.21 2.37 -2.64
N ARG A 63 9.03 2.75 -3.62
CA ARG A 63 9.44 4.15 -3.81
C ARG A 63 8.36 4.88 -4.59
N LEU A 64 7.85 5.95 -3.99
CA LEU A 64 6.94 6.89 -4.63
C LEU A 64 7.59 8.27 -4.61
N PRO A 65 7.55 9.00 -5.73
CA PRO A 65 8.02 10.37 -5.73
C PRO A 65 7.08 11.25 -4.90
N GLU A 66 7.63 12.19 -4.14
CA GLU A 66 6.88 13.03 -3.20
C GLU A 66 5.73 13.80 -3.89
N PHE A 67 5.90 14.16 -5.17
CA PHE A 67 4.88 14.89 -5.92
C PHE A 67 3.53 14.16 -6.01
N VAL A 68 3.50 12.81 -5.95
CA VAL A 68 2.25 12.02 -6.03
C VAL A 68 1.31 12.33 -4.87
N PHE A 69 1.85 12.81 -3.76
CA PHE A 69 1.06 13.27 -2.61
C PHE A 69 0.55 14.71 -2.76
N PHE A 70 1.27 15.56 -3.49
CA PHE A 70 0.90 16.96 -3.65
C PHE A 70 0.04 17.25 -4.88
N GLN A 71 -0.14 16.28 -5.79
CA GLN A 71 -1.03 16.43 -6.94
C GLN A 71 -2.50 16.60 -6.49
N ALA A 72 -2.93 17.86 -6.49
CA ALA A 72 -4.30 18.29 -6.34
C ALA A 72 -5.16 17.81 -7.52
N VAL A 73 -6.45 17.67 -7.26
CA VAL A 73 -7.52 17.16 -8.16
C VAL A 73 -7.60 17.88 -9.52
N THR A 74 -6.93 19.02 -9.69
CA THR A 74 -7.20 19.95 -10.80
C THR A 74 -6.29 19.75 -12.02
N GLY A 75 -5.27 18.90 -11.99
CA GLY A 75 -4.41 18.66 -13.16
C GLY A 75 -3.56 19.86 -13.59
N ASP A 76 -3.58 20.98 -12.85
CA ASP A 76 -2.57 22.02 -12.99
C ASP A 76 -1.33 21.59 -12.23
N GLY A 77 -0.24 21.41 -12.97
CA GLY A 77 1.09 21.28 -12.40
C GLY A 77 1.36 22.50 -11.53
N ALA A 78 1.67 22.28 -10.27
CA ALA A 78 2.09 23.34 -9.36
C ALA A 78 3.49 23.81 -9.78
N ASP A 79 3.56 24.57 -10.88
CA ASP A 79 4.78 25.19 -11.39
C ASP A 79 5.21 26.40 -10.55
N ASP A 80 4.39 26.80 -9.56
CA ASP A 80 4.57 28.05 -8.82
C ASP A 80 4.23 27.92 -7.32
N SER A 81 4.68 26.84 -6.67
CA SER A 81 4.66 26.79 -5.21
C SER A 81 6.03 26.41 -4.67
N GLU A 82 6.67 27.34 -3.96
CA GLU A 82 7.92 27.16 -3.19
C GLU A 82 7.85 26.07 -2.09
N VAL A 83 6.79 25.25 -2.10
CA VAL A 83 6.54 24.13 -1.18
C VAL A 83 7.11 22.83 -1.75
N VAL A 84 7.25 22.72 -3.07
CA VAL A 84 7.85 21.55 -3.73
C VAL A 84 9.30 21.90 -4.05
N SER A 85 10.24 21.34 -3.29
CA SER A 85 11.64 21.39 -3.69
C SER A 85 11.76 20.69 -5.06
N PRO A 86 12.41 21.29 -6.07
CA PRO A 86 12.62 20.66 -7.40
C PRO A 86 13.51 19.41 -7.34
N LEU A 87 13.97 19.04 -6.15
CA LEU A 87 14.57 17.75 -5.84
C LEU A 87 13.43 16.79 -5.50
N ASP A 88 13.04 16.00 -6.48
CA ASP A 88 12.14 14.85 -6.37
C ASP A 88 12.63 13.90 -5.26
N ARG A 89 12.22 14.16 -4.01
CA ARG A 89 12.63 13.35 -2.87
C ARG A 89 11.78 12.10 -2.87
N ASP A 90 12.40 10.97 -3.17
CA ASP A 90 11.74 9.68 -3.06
C ASP A 90 11.28 9.42 -1.63
N VAL A 91 9.99 9.11 -1.49
CA VAL A 91 9.39 8.66 -0.24
C VAL A 91 9.34 7.13 -0.26
N ARG A 92 9.82 6.51 0.81
CA ARG A 92 9.82 5.05 0.96
C ARG A 92 8.53 4.63 1.65
N CYS A 93 7.67 3.91 0.95
CA CYS A 93 6.40 3.43 1.48
C CYS A 93 6.48 1.94 1.80
N VAL A 94 6.49 1.63 3.11
CA VAL A 94 6.63 0.27 3.64
C VAL A 94 5.23 -0.34 3.81
N PRO A 95 4.95 -1.51 3.21
CA PRO A 95 3.64 -2.15 3.29
C PRO A 95 3.36 -2.75 4.68
N ASP A 96 2.17 -2.52 5.22
CA ASP A 96 1.62 -3.24 6.38
C ASP A 96 0.96 -4.53 5.91
N LEU A 97 1.69 -5.64 5.97
CA LEU A 97 1.24 -6.97 5.51
C LEU A 97 -0.01 -7.47 6.25
N GLY A 98 -0.28 -6.97 7.46
CA GLY A 98 -1.51 -7.28 8.20
C GLY A 98 -2.76 -6.56 7.66
N THR A 99 -2.63 -5.80 6.57
CA THR A 99 -3.74 -5.13 5.88
C THR A 99 -4.06 -5.72 4.52
N LEU A 100 -3.27 -6.69 4.04
CA LEU A 100 -3.43 -7.35 2.74
C LEU A 100 -4.85 -7.89 2.55
N ARG A 101 -5.51 -7.48 1.46
CA ARG A 101 -6.82 -8.02 1.05
C ARG A 101 -6.94 -8.20 -0.44
N ILE A 102 -7.83 -9.09 -0.85
CA ILE A 102 -8.22 -9.23 -2.25
C ILE A 102 -9.14 -8.06 -2.60
N VAL A 103 -8.97 -7.52 -3.80
CA VAL A 103 -9.87 -6.52 -4.35
C VAL A 103 -10.91 -7.21 -5.24
N PRO A 104 -12.19 -7.24 -4.85
CA PRO A 104 -13.19 -8.09 -5.51
C PRO A 104 -13.70 -7.55 -6.86
N TRP A 105 -13.39 -6.30 -7.21
CA TRP A 105 -13.89 -5.65 -8.43
C TRP A 105 -12.90 -5.64 -9.59
N TYR A 106 -11.65 -6.08 -9.40
CA TYR A 106 -10.73 -6.29 -10.52
C TYR A 106 -11.03 -7.64 -11.19
N GLU A 107 -10.99 -7.67 -12.52
CA GLU A 107 -11.10 -8.91 -13.29
C GLU A 107 -9.89 -9.82 -13.05
N GLU A 108 -8.71 -9.21 -12.96
CA GLU A 108 -7.47 -9.89 -12.58
C GLU A 108 -7.38 -10.05 -11.06
N PRO A 109 -6.77 -11.15 -10.56
CA PRO A 109 -6.62 -11.40 -9.14
C PRO A 109 -5.63 -10.41 -8.52
N THR A 110 -6.15 -9.28 -8.04
CA THR A 110 -5.38 -8.19 -7.45
C THR A 110 -5.57 -8.14 -5.94
N ALA A 111 -4.47 -7.94 -5.21
CA ALA A 111 -4.50 -7.65 -3.78
C ALA A 111 -4.21 -6.18 -3.51
N GLN A 112 -4.65 -5.66 -2.38
CA GLN A 112 -4.39 -4.29 -1.93
C GLN A 112 -3.76 -4.31 -0.53
N VAL A 113 -2.80 -3.40 -0.29
CA VAL A 113 -2.08 -3.28 0.97
C VAL A 113 -1.83 -1.82 1.33
N ILE A 114 -2.08 -1.44 2.58
CA ILE A 114 -1.77 -0.09 3.09
C ILE A 114 -0.28 0.03 3.35
N CYS A 115 0.32 1.11 2.87
CA CYS A 115 1.73 1.41 3.11
C CYS A 115 1.90 2.67 3.96
N ASP A 116 2.87 2.60 4.87
CA ASP A 116 3.35 3.72 5.67
C ASP A 116 4.54 4.38 4.97
N CYS A 117 4.49 5.68 4.71
CA CYS A 117 5.57 6.39 4.03
C CYS A 117 6.53 7.08 5.00
N PHE A 118 7.82 6.93 4.71
CA PHE A 118 8.96 7.45 5.44
C PHE A 118 9.84 8.26 4.48
N PHE A 119 10.35 9.38 4.95
CA PHE A 119 11.36 10.15 4.25
C PHE A 119 12.72 9.42 4.25
N ALA A 120 13.65 9.89 3.40
CA ALA A 120 15.01 9.36 3.32
C ALA A 120 15.80 9.48 4.63
N ASP A 121 15.44 10.41 5.52
CA ASP A 121 16.02 10.59 6.85
C ASP A 121 15.41 9.63 7.90
N ALA A 122 14.58 8.68 7.47
CA ALA A 122 13.77 7.78 8.30
C ALA A 122 12.74 8.47 9.19
N SER A 123 12.53 9.78 9.03
CA SER A 123 11.40 10.48 9.66
C SER A 123 10.10 10.03 9.00
N ARG A 124 9.05 9.82 9.81
CA ARG A 124 7.72 9.56 9.27
C ARG A 124 7.24 10.77 8.47
N TRP A 125 6.63 10.53 7.31
CA TRP A 125 6.02 11.59 6.51
C TRP A 125 4.88 12.21 7.34
N THR A 126 5.12 13.37 7.94
CA THR A 126 4.28 13.95 9.01
C THR A 126 3.01 14.61 8.47
N SER A 127 3.01 15.00 7.20
CA SER A 127 1.83 15.43 6.47
C SER A 127 0.78 14.32 6.33
N ARG A 128 1.12 13.03 6.56
CA ARG A 128 0.10 11.99 6.70
C ARG A 128 -0.69 12.19 7.99
N PRO A 129 -2.02 12.32 7.94
CA PRO A 129 -2.81 12.21 9.15
C PRO A 129 -2.65 10.79 9.71
N ALA A 130 -1.87 10.65 10.79
CA ALA A 130 -1.63 9.36 11.47
C ALA A 130 -2.94 8.66 11.86
N ARG A 131 -3.98 9.46 12.13
CA ARG A 131 -5.35 9.00 12.38
C ARG A 131 -5.95 8.29 11.17
N CYS A 132 -5.72 8.76 9.94
CA CYS A 132 -6.25 8.13 8.72
C CYS A 132 -5.55 6.80 8.44
N CYS A 133 -4.23 6.70 8.60
CA CYS A 133 -3.53 5.41 8.46
C CYS A 133 -4.02 4.40 9.52
N ALA A 134 -4.11 4.80 10.79
CA ALA A 134 -4.56 3.93 11.86
C ALA A 134 -6.04 3.51 11.68
N ALA A 135 -6.91 4.44 11.27
CA ALA A 135 -8.32 4.17 11.03
C ALA A 135 -8.54 3.33 9.77
N CYS A 136 -7.90 3.65 8.64
CA CYS A 136 -8.00 2.85 7.41
C CYS A 136 -7.43 1.46 7.62
N SER A 137 -6.25 1.33 8.22
CA SER A 137 -5.67 0.01 8.53
C SER A 137 -6.53 -0.77 9.52
N ALA A 138 -7.17 -0.10 10.49
CA ALA A 138 -8.13 -0.75 11.40
C ALA A 138 -9.46 -1.11 10.73
N SER A 139 -9.99 -0.26 9.84
CA SER A 139 -11.23 -0.50 9.08
C SER A 139 -11.04 -1.69 8.17
N MET A 140 -9.94 -1.66 7.42
CA MET A 140 -9.42 -2.80 6.67
C MET A 140 -9.44 -4.03 7.57
N ARG A 141 -8.69 -4.06 8.68
CA ARG A 141 -8.66 -5.21 9.60
C ARG A 141 -10.02 -5.74 10.06
N GLN A 142 -11.07 -4.92 10.08
CA GLN A 142 -12.42 -5.31 10.50
C GLN A 142 -13.30 -5.81 9.35
N GLU A 143 -13.01 -5.43 8.10
CA GLU A 143 -13.77 -5.80 6.90
C GLU A 143 -13.23 -7.11 6.28
N GLY A 144 -13.25 -8.17 7.09
CA GLY A 144 -12.87 -9.54 6.70
C GLY A 144 -14.00 -10.32 6.03
#